data_AF-A0A0E4BRE1-F1
#
_entry.id   AF-A0A0E4BRE1-F1
#
_cell.length_a   1.000
_cell.length_b   1.000
_cell.length_c   1.000
_cell.angle_alpha   90.00
_cell.angle_beta   90.00
_cell.angle_gamma   90.00
#
_symmetry.space_group_name_H-M   'P 1'
#
loop_
_entity.id
_entity.type
_entity.pdbx_description
1 polymer ?
#
loop_
_entity_poly.entity_id
_entity_poly.type
_entity_poly.pdbx_seq_one_letter_code
_entity_poly.pdbx_strand_id
1 'polypeptide(L)'
;MSAYEWNTHRARHFFCSRCGIYTFHRKRAAPDHFGVNVFCLEDYDPATVPVRATEGIGMSVVDPNARRQWPGPREAGQSRQFLKTTAQTKTPPP
;
A
#
# COMPACT_ATOMS: atom_id res chain seq x y z
N MET A 1 -12.44 8.42 20.07
CA MET A 1 -11.73 7.81 18.93
C MET A 1 -12.07 6.34 18.93
N SER A 2 -12.35 5.75 17.77
CA SER A 2 -12.66 4.33 17.66
C SER A 2 -11.66 3.64 16.73
N ALA A 3 -11.33 2.39 17.02
CA ALA A 3 -10.40 1.59 16.24
C ALA A 3 -11.11 0.37 15.65
N TYR A 4 -10.82 0.08 14.39
CA TYR A 4 -11.31 -1.08 13.66
C TYR A 4 -10.13 -1.93 13.20
N GLU A 5 -10.19 -3.21 13.49
CA GLU A 5 -9.22 -4.23 13.11
C GLU A 5 -9.95 -5.37 12.40
N TRP A 6 -9.31 -5.98 11.40
CA TRP A 6 -9.88 -7.12 10.68
C TRP A 6 -8.79 -8.08 10.20
N ASN A 7 -9.19 -9.28 9.76
CA ASN A 7 -8.35 -10.30 9.13
C ASN A 7 -7.15 -10.74 10.00
N THR A 8 -5.97 -10.14 9.83
CA THR A 8 -4.75 -10.50 10.58
C THR A 8 -4.56 -9.67 11.85
N HIS A 9 -5.46 -8.71 12.11
CA HIS A 9 -5.41 -7.80 13.26
C HIS A 9 -4.11 -6.97 13.32
N ARG A 10 -3.37 -6.87 12.21
CA ARG A 10 -2.15 -6.06 12.11
C ARG A 10 -2.42 -4.64 11.66
N ALA A 11 -3.35 -4.47 10.71
CA ALA A 11 -3.81 -3.14 10.32
C ALA A 11 -4.76 -2.61 11.40
N ARG A 12 -4.56 -1.35 11.78
CA ARG A 12 -5.41 -0.65 12.74
C ARG A 12 -5.96 0.60 12.09
N HIS A 13 -7.26 0.65 11.85
CA HIS A 13 -7.94 1.76 11.22
C HIS A 13 -8.60 2.64 12.27
N PHE A 14 -8.27 3.92 12.31
CA PHE A 14 -8.80 4.85 13.31
C PHE A 14 -9.79 5.82 12.67
N PHE A 15 -10.88 6.07 13.40
CA PHE A 15 -11.93 6.99 12.99
C PHE A 15 -12.44 7.83 14.15
N CYS A 16 -12.94 9.02 13.82
CA CYS A 16 -13.57 9.90 14.79
C CYS A 16 -14.88 9.26 15.27
N SER A 17 -14.99 9.04 16.59
CA SER A 17 -16.17 8.43 17.19
C SER A 17 -17.40 9.35 17.20
N ARG A 18 -17.23 10.64 16.88
CA ARG A 18 -18.30 11.64 16.85
C ARG A 18 -18.86 11.87 15.45
N CYS A 19 -17.99 11.99 14.44
CA CYS A 19 -18.40 12.28 13.06
C CYS A 19 -18.15 11.14 12.07
N GLY A 20 -17.50 10.04 12.48
CA GLY A 20 -17.23 8.88 11.62
C GLY A 20 -16.10 9.04 10.61
N ILE A 21 -15.44 10.21 10.54
CA ILE A 21 -14.37 10.46 9.58
C ILE A 21 -13.16 9.55 9.85
N TYR A 22 -12.65 8.92 8.79
CA TYR A 22 -11.42 8.15 8.80
C TYR A 22 -10.21 9.07 8.84
N THR A 23 -9.44 8.99 9.92
CA THR A 23 -8.35 9.93 10.20
C THR A 23 -7.01 9.35 9.78
N PHE A 24 -6.65 8.17 10.30
CA PHE A 24 -5.40 7.50 9.96
C PHE A 24 -5.46 6.00 10.23
N HIS A 25 -4.44 5.27 9.78
CA HIS A 25 -4.27 3.86 10.08
C HIS A 25 -2.82 3.44 10.14
N ARG A 26 -2.55 2.38 10.90
CA ARG A 26 -1.30 1.61 10.82
C ARG A 26 -1.40 0.64 9.64
N LYS A 27 -0.42 0.65 8.73
CA LYS A 27 -0.46 -0.20 7.53
C LYS A 27 -0.14 -1.65 7.87
N ARG A 28 -0.81 -2.59 7.21
CA ARG A 28 -0.50 -4.03 7.31
C ARG A 28 0.89 -4.37 6.75
N ALA A 29 1.17 -3.89 5.53
CA ALA A 29 2.37 -4.25 4.76
C ALA A 29 3.63 -3.50 5.21
N ALA A 30 3.47 -2.37 5.92
CA ALA A 30 4.56 -1.58 6.47
C ALA A 30 4.19 -1.15 7.90
N PRO A 31 4.36 -2.04 8.90
CA PRO A 31 3.89 -1.81 10.26
C PRO A 31 4.48 -0.57 10.93
N ASP A 32 5.65 -0.10 10.49
CA ASP A 32 6.28 1.09 11.06
C ASP A 32 5.79 2.39 10.42
N HIS A 33 4.82 2.30 9.50
CA HIS A 33 4.30 3.45 8.76
C HIS A 33 2.79 3.61 8.99
N PHE A 34 2.38 4.88 9.01
CA PHE A 34 0.98 5.27 9.05
C PHE A 34 0.52 5.79 7.69
N GLY A 35 -0.75 5.60 7.37
CA GLY A 35 -1.42 6.33 6.30
C GLY A 35 -2.40 7.30 6.94
N VAL A 36 -2.29 8.58 6.59
CA VAL A 36 -3.10 9.67 7.14
C VAL A 36 -4.02 10.20 6.05
N ASN A 37 -5.25 10.54 6.41
CA ASN A 37 -6.15 11.27 5.54
C ASN A 37 -5.71 12.74 5.48
N VAL A 38 -5.19 13.15 4.33
CA VAL A 38 -4.66 14.51 4.12
C VAL A 38 -5.72 15.61 4.27
N PHE A 39 -7.01 15.28 4.06
CA PHE A 39 -8.11 16.22 4.27
C PHE A 39 -8.40 16.50 5.75
N CYS A 40 -7.77 15.76 6.67
CA CYS A 40 -7.84 16.01 8.11
C CYS A 40 -6.67 16.87 8.62
N LEU A 41 -5.75 17.30 7.73
CA LEU A 41 -4.63 18.15 8.07
C LEU A 41 -5.03 19.61 7.90
N GLU A 42 -4.72 20.43 8.89
CA GLU A 42 -4.89 21.88 8.83
C GLU A 42 -3.82 22.48 7.90
N ASP A 43 -4.21 23.50 7.13
CA ASP A 43 -3.35 24.22 6.17
C ASP A 43 -2.62 23.34 5.15
N TYR A 44 -3.18 22.18 4.79
CA TYR A 44 -2.62 21.29 3.79
C TYR A 44 -3.28 21.45 2.42
N ASP A 45 -2.51 21.82 1.40
CA ASP A 45 -2.97 21.87 0.01
C ASP A 45 -2.68 20.53 -0.71
N PRO A 46 -3.71 19.70 -1.01
CA PRO A 46 -3.52 18.43 -1.69
C PRO A 46 -3.02 18.57 -3.15
N ALA A 47 -3.13 19.75 -3.77
CA ALA A 47 -2.62 19.98 -5.12
C ALA A 47 -1.07 20.01 -5.17
N THR A 48 -0.41 20.19 -4.03
CA THR A 48 1.05 20.30 -3.93
C THR A 48 1.79 18.96 -4.01
N VAL A 49 1.10 17.84 -3.90
CA VAL A 49 1.71 16.49 -3.82
C VAL A 49 1.23 15.60 -4.96
N PRO A 50 2.13 14.89 -5.65
CA PRO A 50 1.75 13.97 -6.72
C PRO A 50 0.88 12.82 -6.18
N VAL A 51 -0.31 12.66 -6.76
CA VAL A 51 -1.25 11.60 -6.39
C VAL A 51 -1.01 10.37 -7.25
N ARG A 52 -0.85 9.21 -6.60
CA ARG A 52 -0.77 7.90 -7.26
C ARG A 52 -1.89 6.99 -6.79
N ALA A 53 -2.72 6.55 -7.72
CA ALA A 53 -3.72 5.53 -7.45
C ALA A 53 -3.06 4.24 -6.92
N THR A 54 -3.62 3.67 -5.86
CA THR A 54 -3.18 2.40 -5.30
C THR A 54 -4.30 1.37 -5.46
N GLU A 55 -3.97 0.27 -6.11
CA GLU A 55 -4.83 -0.89 -6.26
C GLU A 55 -4.73 -1.74 -4.97
N GLY A 56 -5.86 -1.97 -4.30
CA GLY A 56 -5.93 -2.67 -3.03
C GLY A 56 -6.53 -4.07 -3.10
N ILE A 57 -7.27 -4.40 -4.16
CA ILE A 57 -8.00 -5.67 -4.34
C ILE A 57 -7.03 -6.84 -4.44
N GLY A 58 -5.87 -6.64 -5.07
CA GLY A 58 -4.83 -7.65 -5.23
C GLY A 58 -3.90 -7.80 -4.02
N MET A 59 -4.06 -7.00 -2.95
CA MET A 59 -3.20 -7.06 -1.77
C MET A 59 -3.60 -8.20 -0.82
N SER A 60 -3.52 -9.44 -1.30
CA SER A 60 -3.72 -10.64 -0.49
C SER A 60 -2.71 -10.72 0.67
N VAL A 61 -3.08 -11.41 1.75
CA VAL A 61 -2.14 -11.79 2.82
C VAL A 61 -1.22 -12.91 2.35
N VAL A 62 -1.75 -13.80 1.51
CA VAL A 62 -1.01 -14.91 0.91
C VAL A 62 -0.68 -14.51 -0.53
N ASP A 63 0.56 -14.15 -0.77
CA ASP A 63 1.12 -13.96 -2.10
C ASP A 63 2.13 -15.08 -2.35
N PRO A 64 1.92 -15.97 -3.37
CA PRO A 64 2.83 -17.06 -3.68
C PRO A 64 4.22 -16.56 -4.10
N ASN A 65 4.34 -15.29 -4.51
CA ASN A 65 5.60 -14.62 -4.84
C ASN A 65 6.05 -13.65 -3.72
N ALA A 66 5.45 -13.72 -2.52
CA ALA A 66 5.89 -12.91 -1.39
C ALA A 66 7.36 -13.20 -1.07
N ARG A 67 8.16 -12.14 -1.01
CA ARG A 67 9.55 -12.26 -0.54
C ARG A 67 9.54 -12.69 0.92
N ARG A 68 10.38 -13.66 1.28
CA ARG A 68 10.52 -14.15 2.67
C ARG A 68 10.94 -13.05 3.66
N GLN A 69 11.58 -11.99 3.18
CA GLN A 69 12.06 -10.86 3.99
C GLN A 69 11.82 -9.51 3.28
N TRP A 70 11.52 -8.48 4.08
CA TRP A 70 11.34 -7.11 3.59
C TRP A 70 12.70 -6.52 3.17
N PRO A 71 12.86 -6.00 1.94
CA PRO A 71 14.16 -5.56 1.41
C PRO A 71 14.59 -4.16 1.89
N GLY A 72 13.79 -3.48 2.71
CA GLY A 72 14.04 -2.10 3.13
C GLY A 72 13.30 -1.05 2.29
N PRO A 73 13.39 0.24 2.68
CA PRO A 73 12.83 1.35 1.92
C PRO A 73 13.41 1.41 0.50
N ARG A 74 12.61 1.81 -0.49
CA ARG A 74 13.14 2.08 -1.83
C ARG A 74 13.90 3.40 -1.78
N GLU A 75 15.17 3.38 -2.18
CA GLU A 75 15.94 4.61 -2.38
C GLU A 75 15.39 5.38 -3.59
N ALA A 76 15.47 6.70 -3.50
CA ALA A 76 15.08 7.60 -4.58
C ALA A 76 15.95 7.31 -5.82
N GLY A 77 15.36 6.65 -6.83
CA GLY A 77 16.07 6.20 -8.04
C GLY A 77 15.67 4.80 -8.51
N GLN A 78 15.06 3.97 -7.65
CA GLN A 78 14.56 2.65 -8.05
C GLN A 78 13.12 2.73 -8.59
N SER A 79 12.93 3.47 -9.70
CA SER A 79 11.70 3.39 -10.47
C SER A 79 11.58 1.99 -11.07
N ARG A 80 10.43 1.36 -10.86
CA ARG A 80 10.08 0.02 -11.37
C ARG A 80 10.48 -0.11 -12.85
N GLN A 81 11.36 -1.06 -13.16
CA GLN A 81 11.47 -1.61 -14.51
C GLN A 81 10.14 -2.32 -14.83
N PHE A 82 9.18 -1.56 -15.36
CA PHE A 82 8.02 -2.13 -16.04
C PHE A 82 8.48 -2.68 -17.39
N LEU A 83 8.04 -3.91 -17.69
CA LEU A 83 8.06 -4.60 -18.98
C LEU A 83 9.40 -4.62 -19.75
N LYS A 84 10.09 -5.76 -19.70
CA LYS A 84 10.62 -6.35 -20.94
C LYS A 84 9.82 -7.62 -21.21
N THR A 85 8.83 -7.48 -22.09
CA THR A 85 8.28 -8.58 -22.86
C THR A 85 9.43 -9.21 -23.64
N THR A 86 10.02 -10.29 -23.14
CA THR A 86 10.86 -11.16 -23.97
C THR A 86 9.95 -12.25 -24.54
N ALA A 87 9.71 -12.13 -25.84
CA ALA A 87 9.02 -13.10 -26.67
C ALA A 87 9.56 -14.51 -26.41
N GLN A 88 8.70 -15.41 -25.93
CA GLN A 88 8.96 -16.84 -25.96
C GLN A 88 8.62 -17.33 -27.37
N THR A 89 9.63 -17.51 -28.20
CA THR A 89 9.51 -18.29 -29.44
C THR A 89 9.21 -19.73 -29.07
N LYS A 90 8.03 -20.19 -29.46
CA LYS A 90 7.55 -21.56 -29.34
C LYS A 90 8.36 -22.46 -30.29
N THR A 91 9.22 -23.31 -29.76
CA THR A 91 9.72 -24.49 -30.49
C THR A 91 8.92 -25.70 -29.98
N PRO A 92 8.31 -26.51 -30.87
CA PRO A 92 7.57 -27.70 -30.43
C PRO A 92 8.53 -28.82 -29.99
N PRO A 93 8.18 -29.62 -28.96
CA PRO A 93 8.94 -30.81 -28.55
C PRO A 93 8.83 -31.94 -29.60
N PRO A 94 9.74 -32.95 -29.56
CA PRO A 94 9.98 -33.88 -30.66
C PRO A 94 8.78 -34.76 -31.04
#